data_AF-A0A526YGJ9-F1
#
_entry.id   AF-A0A526YGJ9-F1
#
_cell.length_a   1.000
_cell.length_b   1.000
_cell.length_c   1.000
_cell.angle_alpha   90.00
_cell.angle_beta   90.00
_cell.angle_gamma   90.00
#
_symmetry.space_group_name_H-M   'P 1'
#
loop_
_entity.id
_entity.type
_entity.pdbx_description
1 polymer ?
#
loop_
_entity_poly.entity_id
_entity_poly.type
_entity_poly.pdbx_seq_one_letter_code
_entity_poly.pdbx_strand_id
1 'polypeptide(L)' 'DQHAFLTIAPGDDIAVGDVVEFGISHPCTCLDRYRVIFGVDAAGHVRHAFPTYFG' A
#
# COMPACT_ATOMS: atom_id res chain seq x y z
N ASP A 1 -11.41 11.08 -1.44
CA ASP A 1 -11.17 9.66 -1.04
C ASP A 1 -9.69 9.37 -0.69
N GLN A 2 -8.78 10.35 -0.82
CA GLN A 2 -7.34 10.20 -0.61
C GLN A 2 -6.87 10.27 0.86
N HIS A 3 -7.78 10.02 1.81
CA HIS A 3 -7.47 10.05 3.25
C HIS A 3 -8.17 8.88 3.94
N ALA A 4 -7.54 8.35 4.98
CA ALA A 4 -8.11 7.36 5.87
C ALA A 4 -7.93 7.82 7.33
N PHE A 5 -8.80 7.36 8.21
CA PHE A 5 -8.63 7.55 9.65
C PHE A 5 -7.93 6.32 10.23
N LEU A 6 -6.86 6.53 10.97
CA LEU A 6 -6.13 5.49 11.68
C LEU A 6 -6.26 5.74 13.18
N THR A 7 -6.81 4.79 13.91
CA THR A 7 -6.83 4.82 15.38
C THR A 7 -5.54 4.22 15.91
N ILE A 8 -4.87 4.94 16.81
CA ILE A 8 -3.60 4.53 17.43
C ILE A 8 -3.78 4.46 18.95
N ALA A 9 -3.01 3.59 19.61
CA ALA A 9 -3.02 3.51 21.06
C ALA A 9 -2.17 4.64 21.68
N PRO A 10 -2.48 5.07 22.91
CA PRO A 10 -1.63 6.03 23.62
C PRO A 10 -0.20 5.48 23.79
N GLY A 11 0.78 6.24 23.33
CA GLY A 11 2.20 5.86 23.44
C GLY A 11 2.74 5.04 22.27
N ASP A 12 1.93 4.76 21.23
CA ASP A 12 2.44 4.20 19.98
C ASP A 12 3.46 5.15 19.34
N ASP A 13 4.59 4.60 18.90
CA ASP A 13 5.69 5.33 18.27
C ASP A 13 5.41 5.53 16.78
N ILE A 14 4.50 6.47 16.48
CA ILE A 14 4.13 6.86 15.11
C ILE A 14 4.29 8.37 14.94
N ALA A 15 4.92 8.77 13.83
CA ALA A 15 5.24 10.14 13.51
C ALA A 15 4.84 10.51 12.08
N VAL A 16 4.77 11.82 11.82
CA VAL A 16 4.55 12.33 10.47
C VAL A 16 5.74 11.96 9.58
N GLY A 17 5.46 11.28 8.47
CA GLY A 17 6.46 10.80 7.53
C GLY A 17 6.65 9.28 7.54
N ASP A 18 6.13 8.59 8.55
CA ASP A 18 6.18 7.13 8.62
C ASP A 18 5.34 6.49 7.51
N VAL A 19 5.80 5.31 7.06
CA VAL A 19 5.11 4.49 6.06
C VAL A 19 4.40 3.34 6.77
N VAL A 20 3.11 3.20 6.50
CA VAL A 20 2.28 2.12 7.07
C VAL A 20 1.85 1.19 5.95
N GLU A 21 2.14 -0.11 6.11
CA GLU A 21 1.68 -1.15 5.18
C GLU A 21 0.31 -1.69 5.63
N PHE A 22 -0.66 -1.68 4.73
CA PHE A 22 -2.00 -2.19 4.98
C PHE A 22 -2.27 -3.47 4.20
N GLY A 23 -2.72 -4.51 4.90
CA GLY A 23 -3.38 -5.65 4.28
C GLY A 23 -4.80 -5.29 3.81
N ILE A 24 -5.24 -5.91 2.71
CA ILE A 24 -6.59 -5.74 2.17
C ILE A 24 -7.26 -7.10 1.99
N SER A 25 -8.54 -7.20 2.35
CA SER A 25 -9.26 -8.48 2.33
C SER A 25 -9.51 -9.02 0.91
N HIS A 26 -9.74 -8.13 -0.05
CA HIS A 26 -10.02 -8.49 -1.45
C HIS A 26 -9.09 -7.74 -2.41
N PRO A 27 -7.81 -8.17 -2.53
CA PRO A 27 -6.83 -7.45 -3.34
C PRO A 27 -7.23 -7.35 -4.81
N CYS A 28 -7.90 -8.37 -5.34
CA CYS A 28 -8.38 -8.40 -6.73
C CYS A 28 -9.36 -7.26 -7.06
N THR A 29 -10.19 -6.83 -6.10
CA THR A 29 -11.15 -5.72 -6.28
C THR A 29 -10.52 -4.33 -6.24
N CYS A 30 -9.20 -4.26 -6.03
CA CYS A 30 -8.47 -3.00 -5.97
C CYS A 30 -7.47 -2.85 -7.11
N LEU A 31 -7.18 -3.91 -7.88
CA LEU A 31 -6.12 -3.88 -8.88
C LEU A 31 -6.38 -2.86 -10.00
N ASP A 32 -7.65 -2.67 -10.36
CA ASP A 32 -8.11 -1.73 -11.39
C ASP A 32 -7.83 -0.26 -11.04
N ARG A 33 -7.66 0.05 -9.76
CA ARG A 33 -7.32 1.40 -9.29
C ARG A 33 -5.86 1.78 -9.53
N TYR A 34 -5.00 0.82 -9.84
CA TYR A 34 -3.56 1.04 -9.98
C TYR A 34 -3.09 0.65 -11.38
N ARG A 35 -2.50 1.60 -12.11
CA ARG A 35 -1.93 1.36 -13.45
C ARG A 35 -0.65 0.50 -13.45
N VAL A 36 0.07 0.48 -12.32
CA VAL A 36 1.30 -0.29 -12.13
C VAL A 36 1.34 -0.78 -10.69
N ILE A 37 1.75 -2.04 -10.50
CA ILE A 37 1.99 -2.64 -9.19
C ILE A 37 3.49 -2.95 -9.09
N PHE A 38 4.13 -2.57 -7.98
CA PHE A 38 5.55 -2.83 -7.77
C PHE A 38 5.77 -4.13 -7.00
N GLY A 39 6.63 -4.99 -7.53
CA GLY A 39 7.16 -6.15 -6.81
C GLY A 39 8.43 -5.77 -6.07
N VAL A 40 8.48 -6.03 -4.77
CA VAL A 40 9.63 -5.72 -3.90
C VAL A 40 10.35 -6.99 -3.45
N ASP A 41 11.65 -6.88 -3.15
CA ASP A 41 12.40 -7.95 -2.48
C ASP A 41 12.17 -7.95 -0.95
N ALA A 42 12.81 -8.90 -0.25
CA ALA A 42 12.68 -9.04 1.20
C ALA A 42 13.21 -7.82 2.00
N ALA A 43 13.99 -6.95 1.37
CA ALA A 43 14.47 -5.69 1.97
C ALA A 43 13.60 -4.49 1.58
N GLY A 44 12.50 -4.70 0.83
CA GLY A 44 11.58 -3.65 0.40
C GLY A 44 12.03 -2.89 -0.85
N HIS A 45 13.10 -3.31 -1.52
CA HIS A 45 13.54 -2.64 -2.75
C HIS A 45 12.70 -3.09 -3.94
N VAL A 46 12.28 -2.14 -4.77
CA VAL A 46 11.55 -2.44 -6.02
C VAL A 46 12.44 -3.23 -6.97
N ARG A 47 11.96 -4.38 -7.42
CA ARG A 47 12.61 -5.24 -8.43
C ARG A 47 11.82 -5.35 -9.72
N HIS A 48 10.50 -5.14 -9.64
CA HIS A 48 9.61 -5.32 -10.77
C HIS A 48 8.55 -4.22 -10.81
N ALA A 49 8.13 -3.85 -12.01
CA ALA A 49 6.98 -3.01 -12.26
C ALA A 49 6.02 -3.80 -13.16
N PHE A 50 4.86 -4.14 -12.63
CA PHE A 50 3.82 -4.90 -13.33
C PHE A 50 2.76 -3.91 -13.82
N PRO A 51 2.76 -3.52 -15.10
CA PRO A 51 1.67 -2.71 -15.64
C PRO A 51 0.38 -3.52 -15.60
N THR A 52 -0.72 -2.84 -15.28
CA THR A 52 -2.05 -3.41 -15.33
C THR A 52 -2.83 -2.82 -16.50
N TYR A 53 -3.74 -3.60 -17.05
CA TYR A 53 -4.51 -3.22 -18.22
C TYR A 53 -5.98 -3.50 -17.94
N PHE A 54 -6.69 -2.45 -17.55
CA PHE A 54 -8.12 -2.45 -17.31
C PHE A 54 -8.79 -1.48 -18.29
N GLY A 55 -10.04 -1.77 -18.67
CA GLY A 55 -10.76 -1.11 -19.76
C GLY A 55 -11.34 0.25 -19.39
#